data_AF-A0A1A6Y0F1-F1
#
_entry.id   AF-A0A1A6Y0F1-F1
#
_cell.length_a   1.000
_cell.length_b   1.000
_cell.length_c   1.000
_cell.angle_alpha   90.00
_cell.angle_beta   90.00
_cell.angle_gamma   90.00
#
_symmetry.space_group_name_H-M   'P 1'
#
loop_
_entity.id
_entity.type
_entity.pdbx_description
1 polymer ?
#
loop_
_entity_poly.entity_id
_entity_poly.type
_entity_poly.pdbx_seq_one_letter_code
_entity_poly.pdbx_strand_id
1 'polypeptide(L)'
;MGGAFAGAWASCEGAASPEECSRYLLVQRGERICGTWSYVASGQIYEGRVIARASTRTLARRTQICGRPGSETDTECADGWQAIDKPLQLCDGKLSDMAGADGACFADYESVPAAEAERTALETQPWLQACLAADP
;
A
#
# COMPACT_ATOMS: atom_id res chain seq x y z
N MET A 1 14.44 -8.83 -10.16
CA MET A 1 13.03 -9.05 -10.55
C MET A 1 12.18 -8.57 -9.40
N GLY A 2 11.36 -7.54 -9.63
CA GLY A 2 10.47 -6.99 -8.60
C GLY A 2 9.44 -8.03 -8.16
N GLY A 3 9.01 -7.97 -6.89
CA GLY A 3 7.98 -8.89 -6.39
C GLY A 3 6.59 -8.56 -6.96
N ALA A 4 5.66 -9.52 -6.88
CA ALA A 4 4.34 -9.43 -7.51
C ALA A 4 3.51 -8.22 -7.06
N PHE A 5 3.73 -7.73 -5.84
CA PHE A 5 3.04 -6.57 -5.28
C PHE A 5 3.73 -5.25 -5.61
N ALA A 6 4.97 -5.28 -6.12
CA ALA A 6 5.74 -4.07 -6.39
C ALA A 6 5.16 -3.33 -7.60
N GLY A 7 4.84 -2.05 -7.42
CA GLY A 7 4.16 -1.23 -8.43
C GLY A 7 3.39 -0.08 -7.82
N ALA A 8 2.77 0.73 -8.67
CA ALA A 8 1.73 1.65 -8.24
C ALA A 8 0.37 1.03 -8.54
N TRP A 9 -0.53 1.17 -7.59
CA TRP A 9 -1.88 0.65 -7.64
C TRP A 9 -2.81 1.80 -7.33
N ALA A 10 -3.80 2.06 -8.18
CA ALA A 10 -4.76 3.13 -7.96
C ALA A 10 -6.18 2.62 -8.09
N SER A 11 -7.04 3.05 -7.16
CA SER A 11 -8.48 2.86 -7.20
C SER A 11 -9.13 4.24 -7.24
N CYS A 12 -9.84 4.51 -8.33
CA CYS A 12 -10.59 5.75 -8.51
C CYS A 12 -12.08 5.54 -8.23
N GLU A 13 -12.45 4.45 -7.56
CA GLU A 13 -13.85 4.16 -7.27
C GLU A 13 -14.43 5.24 -6.35
N GLY A 14 -15.47 5.94 -6.82
CA GLY A 14 -16.09 7.07 -6.11
C GLY A 14 -15.35 8.40 -6.20
N ALA A 15 -14.20 8.47 -6.88
CA ALA A 15 -13.45 9.72 -7.10
C ALA A 15 -14.07 10.54 -8.25
N ALA A 16 -14.26 11.84 -8.06
CA ALA A 16 -14.71 12.73 -9.13
C ALA A 16 -13.56 13.10 -10.09
N SER A 17 -12.32 13.03 -9.62
CA SER A 17 -11.10 13.36 -10.37
C SER A 17 -9.98 12.33 -10.14
N PRO A 18 -9.04 12.16 -11.10
CA PRO A 18 -7.90 11.24 -10.96
C PRO A 18 -6.96 11.58 -9.78
N GLU A 19 -7.04 12.82 -9.28
CA GLU A 19 -6.30 13.34 -8.15
C GLU A 19 -6.87 12.87 -6.80
N GLU A 20 -8.13 12.43 -6.80
CA GLU A 20 -8.86 11.95 -5.61
C GLU A 20 -8.79 10.42 -5.47
N CYS A 21 -8.10 9.74 -6.39
CA CYS A 21 -7.99 8.28 -6.35
C CYS A 21 -7.15 7.82 -5.17
N SER A 22 -7.64 6.77 -4.51
CA SER A 22 -6.86 5.98 -3.57
C SER A 22 -5.68 5.35 -4.31
N ARG A 23 -4.49 5.41 -3.74
CA ARG A 23 -3.26 4.96 -4.39
C ARG A 23 -2.32 4.29 -3.40
N TYR A 24 -1.72 3.19 -3.83
CA TYR A 24 -0.60 2.54 -3.17
C TYR A 24 0.64 2.61 -4.06
N LEU A 25 1.79 2.88 -3.47
CA LEU A 25 3.09 2.73 -4.14
C LEU A 25 3.93 1.75 -3.33
N LEU A 26 4.08 0.54 -3.85
CA LEU A 26 4.67 -0.58 -3.14
C LEU A 26 6.01 -0.98 -3.75
N VAL A 27 6.96 -1.28 -2.89
CA VAL A 27 8.26 -1.86 -3.22
C VAL A 27 8.38 -3.18 -2.48
N GLN A 28 8.79 -4.24 -3.18
CA GLN A 28 8.92 -5.57 -2.60
C GLN A 28 10.36 -6.08 -2.72
N ARG A 29 10.90 -6.58 -1.60
CA ARG A 29 12.17 -7.30 -1.52
C ARG A 29 11.95 -8.61 -0.77
N GLY A 30 11.99 -9.72 -1.51
CA GLY A 30 11.66 -11.04 -0.95
C GLY A 30 10.21 -11.09 -0.47
N GLU A 31 10.01 -11.49 0.79
CA GLU A 31 8.69 -11.50 1.45
C GLU A 31 8.26 -10.13 1.96
N ARG A 32 9.18 -9.17 2.08
CA ARG A 32 8.90 -7.86 2.68
C ARG A 32 8.38 -6.89 1.61
N ILE A 33 7.25 -6.25 1.90
CA ILE A 33 6.64 -5.22 1.08
C ILE A 33 6.62 -3.94 1.92
N CYS A 34 7.16 -2.85 1.38
CA CYS A 34 7.17 -1.54 2.01
C CYS A 34 6.66 -0.53 1.00
N GLY A 35 5.86 0.44 1.44
CA GLY A 35 5.30 1.40 0.51
C GLY A 35 4.56 2.54 1.16
N THR A 36 4.00 3.39 0.32
CA THR A 36 3.09 4.45 0.74
C THR A 36 1.68 4.13 0.31
N TRP A 37 0.73 4.70 1.03
CA TRP A 37 -0.68 4.71 0.68
C TRP A 37 -1.18 6.15 0.75
N SER A 38 -2.15 6.49 -0.08
CA SER A 38 -2.81 7.77 -0.06
C SER A 38 -4.25 7.62 -0.51
N TYR A 39 -5.19 8.34 0.10
CA TYR A 39 -6.56 8.46 -0.38
C TYR A 39 -7.10 9.85 -0.07
N VAL A 40 -8.16 10.25 -0.77
CA VAL A 40 -8.85 11.51 -0.51
C VAL A 40 -10.21 11.23 0.10
N ALA A 41 -10.48 11.83 1.26
CA ALA A 41 -11.80 11.76 1.89
C ALA A 41 -12.18 13.14 2.44
N SER A 42 -13.44 13.53 2.24
CA SER A 42 -13.97 14.83 2.69
C SER A 42 -13.13 16.04 2.24
N GLY A 43 -12.55 15.98 1.04
CA GLY A 43 -11.68 17.04 0.50
C GLY A 43 -10.30 17.14 1.15
N GLN A 44 -9.89 16.14 1.94
CA GLN A 44 -8.57 16.08 2.56
C GLN A 44 -7.79 14.86 2.05
N ILE A 45 -6.50 15.08 1.78
CA ILE A 45 -5.56 14.00 1.45
C ILE A 45 -5.09 13.36 2.75
N TYR A 46 -5.30 12.05 2.83
CA TYR A 46 -4.75 11.16 3.84
C TYR A 46 -3.64 10.37 3.17
N GLU A 47 -2.44 10.46 3.71
CA GLU A 47 -1.30 9.71 3.21
C GLU A 47 -0.51 9.11 4.36
N GLY A 48 0.23 8.07 4.04
CA GLY A 48 0.97 7.33 5.03
C GLY A 48 1.90 6.29 4.44
N ARG A 49 2.43 5.46 5.32
CA ARG A 49 3.34 4.37 4.99
C ARG A 49 2.73 3.06 5.43
N VAL A 50 3.04 2.01 4.70
CA VAL A 50 2.57 0.66 4.98
C VAL A 50 3.73 -0.32 4.87
N ILE A 51 3.71 -1.29 5.76
CA ILE A 51 4.56 -2.46 5.75
C ILE A 51 3.65 -3.67 5.66
N ALA A 52 3.93 -4.52 4.68
CA ALA A 52 3.26 -5.78 4.48
C ALA A 52 4.28 -6.92 4.33
N ARG A 53 3.82 -8.13 4.60
CA ARG A 53 4.58 -9.36 4.39
C ARG A 53 3.81 -10.25 3.42
N ALA A 54 4.42 -10.56 2.29
CA ALA A 54 3.96 -11.56 1.35
C ALA A 54 4.12 -12.96 1.97
N SER A 55 3.01 -13.69 2.07
CA SER A 55 3.01 -15.12 2.42
C SER A 55 3.06 -15.98 1.16
N THR A 56 2.50 -15.50 0.05
CA THR A 56 2.58 -16.14 -1.26
C THR A 56 2.78 -15.09 -2.36
N ARG A 57 2.81 -15.51 -3.63
CA ARG A 57 2.90 -14.58 -4.77
C ARG A 57 1.67 -13.68 -4.91
N THR A 58 0.53 -14.06 -4.32
CA THR A 58 -0.75 -13.35 -4.46
C THR A 58 -1.38 -13.00 -3.11
N LEU A 59 -0.78 -13.45 -2.00
CA LEU A 59 -1.25 -13.16 -0.65
C LEU A 59 -0.15 -12.49 0.16
N ALA A 60 -0.50 -11.35 0.75
CA ALA A 60 0.27 -10.62 1.73
C ALA A 60 -0.64 -10.18 2.89
N ARG A 61 -0.02 -9.84 4.02
CA ARG A 61 -0.69 -9.18 5.14
C ARG A 61 0.00 -7.87 5.44
N ARG A 62 -0.76 -6.79 5.53
CA ARG A 62 -0.32 -5.51 6.10
C ARG A 62 -0.16 -5.74 7.60
N THR A 63 1.07 -5.55 8.07
CA THR A 63 1.46 -5.78 9.47
C THR A 63 1.65 -4.47 10.22
N GLN A 64 2.04 -3.41 9.52
CA GLN A 64 2.23 -2.10 10.11
C GLN A 64 1.75 -1.01 9.15
N ILE A 65 1.16 0.03 9.73
CA ILE A 65 0.73 1.22 8.99
C ILE A 65 1.04 2.44 9.84
N CYS A 66 1.28 3.56 9.20
CA CYS A 66 1.27 4.87 9.82
C CYS A 66 0.73 5.86 8.80
N GLY A 67 0.26 7.02 9.24
CA GLY A 67 -0.21 8.05 8.34
C GLY A 67 -1.06 9.06 9.05
N ARG A 68 -1.62 9.99 8.28
CA ARG A 68 -2.46 11.04 8.84
C ARG A 68 -3.65 10.43 9.62
N PRO A 69 -3.87 10.79 10.89
CA PRO A 69 -4.95 10.23 11.68
C PRO A 69 -6.30 10.49 11.02
N GLY A 70 -7.07 9.43 10.84
CA GLY A 70 -8.30 9.36 10.04
C GLY A 70 -9.06 8.06 10.34
N SER A 71 -9.90 7.60 9.40
CA SER A 71 -10.68 6.37 9.57
C SER A 71 -9.85 5.07 9.48
N GLU A 72 -8.68 5.12 8.84
CA GLU A 72 -7.80 3.95 8.65
C GLU A 72 -6.55 3.93 9.55
N THR A 73 -6.14 5.08 10.09
CA THR A 73 -4.95 5.19 10.94
C THR A 73 -5.20 6.08 12.14
N ASP A 74 -4.70 5.66 13.30
CA ASP A 74 -4.72 6.44 14.55
C ASP A 74 -3.37 7.08 14.87
N THR A 75 -2.30 6.63 14.19
CA THR A 75 -0.90 7.02 14.48
C THR A 75 -0.23 7.73 13.30
N GLU A 76 0.21 8.96 13.52
CA GLU A 76 1.07 9.68 12.58
C GLU A 76 2.41 8.97 12.39
N CYS A 77 2.96 8.99 11.17
CA CYS A 77 4.27 8.39 10.90
C CYS A 77 5.43 9.03 11.69
N ALA A 78 5.24 10.23 12.24
CA ALA A 78 6.20 10.88 13.13
C ALA A 78 6.21 10.24 14.53
N ASP A 79 5.05 9.78 15.01
CA ASP A 79 4.88 9.13 16.32
C ASP A 79 5.23 7.64 16.28
N GLY A 80 5.18 7.02 15.11
CA GLY A 80 5.70 5.67 14.88
C GLY A 80 4.83 4.83 13.96
N TRP A 81 4.75 3.55 14.28
CA TRP A 81 4.01 2.55 13.50
C TRP A 81 2.88 1.95 14.33
N GLN A 82 1.69 1.90 13.74
CA GLN A 82 0.55 1.15 14.26
C GLN A 82 0.61 -0.28 13.76
N ALA A 83 0.52 -1.24 14.67
CA ALA A 83 0.41 -2.65 14.31
C ALA A 83 -1.01 -2.95 13.82
N ILE A 84 -1.11 -3.56 12.64
CA ILE A 84 -2.37 -3.98 12.04
C ILE A 84 -2.26 -5.41 11.55
N ASP A 85 -3.40 -6.05 11.34
CA ASP A 85 -3.47 -7.35 10.69
C ASP A 85 -4.58 -7.30 9.64
N LYS A 86 -4.23 -6.82 8.44
CA LYS A 86 -5.17 -6.67 7.32
C LYS A 86 -4.63 -7.40 6.10
N PRO A 87 -5.48 -8.04 5.27
CA PRO A 87 -5.02 -8.69 4.06
C PRO A 87 -4.53 -7.68 3.02
N LEU A 88 -3.69 -8.16 2.12
CA LEU A 88 -3.31 -7.50 0.88
C LEU A 88 -3.15 -8.60 -0.17
N GLN A 89 -4.02 -8.65 -1.17
CA GLN A 89 -4.11 -9.76 -2.10
C GLN A 89 -4.05 -9.26 -3.55
N LEU A 90 -3.55 -10.12 -4.44
CA LEU A 90 -3.57 -9.89 -5.87
C LEU A 90 -4.58 -10.82 -6.51
N CYS A 91 -5.55 -10.26 -7.22
CA CYS A 91 -6.64 -10.99 -7.85
C CYS A 91 -6.79 -10.49 -9.28
N ASP A 92 -6.61 -11.40 -10.25
CA ASP A 92 -6.64 -11.08 -11.68
C ASP A 92 -5.76 -9.88 -12.08
N GLY A 93 -4.61 -9.71 -11.42
CA GLY A 93 -3.67 -8.61 -11.68
C GLY A 93 -4.10 -7.25 -11.10
N LYS A 94 -5.12 -7.22 -10.23
CA LYS A 94 -5.54 -6.08 -9.43
C LYS A 94 -5.19 -6.30 -7.96
N LEU A 95 -5.00 -5.20 -7.22
CA LEU A 95 -4.70 -5.24 -5.78
C LEU A 95 -5.98 -5.07 -4.98
N SER A 96 -6.12 -5.89 -3.94
CA SER A 96 -7.18 -5.85 -2.95
C SER A 96 -6.56 -5.67 -1.58
N ASP A 97 -6.99 -4.67 -0.83
CA ASP A 97 -6.52 -4.42 0.54
C ASP A 97 -7.56 -4.83 1.61
N MET A 98 -8.67 -5.42 1.19
CA MET A 98 -9.75 -5.87 2.05
C MET A 98 -10.09 -7.34 1.79
N ALA A 99 -10.45 -8.07 2.86
CA ALA A 99 -11.00 -9.41 2.70
C ALA A 99 -12.45 -9.27 2.26
N GLY A 100 -12.83 -9.88 1.14
CA GLY A 100 -14.24 -9.99 0.83
C GLY A 100 -14.96 -11.05 1.63
N ALA A 101 -16.28 -10.90 1.71
CA ALA A 101 -17.15 -11.95 2.22
C ALA A 101 -16.93 -13.22 1.38
N ASP A 102 -16.83 -14.37 2.05
CA ASP A 102 -16.71 -15.70 1.44
C ASP A 102 -15.49 -15.92 0.52
N GLY A 103 -14.42 -15.13 0.71
CA GLY A 103 -13.22 -15.21 -0.14
C GLY A 103 -13.38 -14.53 -1.49
N ALA A 104 -14.44 -13.74 -1.68
CA ALA A 104 -14.51 -12.78 -2.78
C ALA A 104 -13.31 -11.82 -2.68
N CYS A 105 -12.69 -11.52 -3.81
CA CYS A 105 -11.61 -10.55 -3.85
C CYS A 105 -12.12 -9.21 -4.38
N PHE A 106 -12.16 -8.21 -3.51
CA PHE A 106 -12.52 -6.84 -3.87
C PHE A 106 -11.26 -6.11 -4.31
N ALA A 107 -10.90 -6.32 -5.58
CA ALA A 107 -9.66 -5.82 -6.15
C ALA A 107 -9.94 -4.54 -6.94
N ASP A 108 -10.12 -3.45 -6.19
CA ASP A 108 -10.53 -2.16 -6.75
C ASP A 108 -9.33 -1.31 -7.21
N TYR A 109 -8.11 -1.76 -6.89
CA TYR A 109 -6.88 -1.07 -7.28
C TYR A 109 -6.28 -1.67 -8.54
N GLU A 110 -6.24 -0.89 -9.60
CA GLU A 110 -5.62 -1.26 -10.87
C GLU A 110 -4.13 -0.90 -10.86
N SER A 111 -3.31 -1.75 -11.48
CA SER A 111 -1.91 -1.42 -11.70
C SER A 111 -1.85 -0.21 -12.64
N VAL A 112 -1.40 0.93 -12.11
CA VAL A 112 -1.14 2.12 -12.91
C VAL A 112 0.35 2.20 -13.21
N PRO A 113 0.73 2.74 -14.38
CA PRO A 113 2.11 3.11 -14.60
C PRO A 113 2.48 4.17 -13.57
N ALA A 114 3.12 3.74 -12.47
CA ALA A 114 3.83 4.67 -11.59
C ALA A 114 4.77 5.47 -12.49
N ALA A 115 4.83 6.79 -12.37
CA ALA A 115 5.95 7.47 -12.97
C ALA A 115 7.20 6.84 -12.33
N GLU A 116 8.10 6.24 -13.11
CA GLU A 116 9.29 5.56 -12.57
C GLU A 116 10.07 6.46 -11.61
N ALA A 117 9.95 7.78 -11.79
CA ALA A 117 10.39 8.83 -10.89
C ALA A 117 9.80 8.73 -9.46
N GLU A 118 8.49 8.51 -9.29
CA GLU A 118 7.86 8.36 -7.97
C GLU A 118 8.37 7.13 -7.24
N ARG A 119 8.49 6.00 -7.94
CA ARG A 119 9.03 4.76 -7.35
C ARG A 119 10.50 4.94 -6.98
N THR A 120 11.30 5.52 -7.87
CA THR A 120 12.71 5.82 -7.60
C THR A 120 12.86 6.77 -6.42
N ALA A 121 12.03 7.81 -6.33
CA ALA A 121 12.03 8.74 -5.21
C ALA A 121 11.61 8.08 -3.90
N LEU A 122 10.67 7.12 -3.94
CA LEU A 122 10.33 6.33 -2.77
C LEU A 122 11.50 5.43 -2.35
N GLU A 123 12.15 4.77 -3.31
CA GLU A 123 13.30 3.89 -3.09
C GLU A 123 14.51 4.61 -2.48
N THR A 124 14.67 5.92 -2.69
CA THR A 124 15.73 6.71 -2.03
C THR A 124 15.40 7.11 -0.60
N GLN A 125 14.16 6.91 -0.13
CA GLN A 125 13.79 7.29 1.23
C GLN A 125 14.47 6.39 2.28
N PRO A 126 15.14 6.95 3.31
CA PRO A 126 15.86 6.18 4.32
C PRO A 126 14.99 5.16 5.07
N TRP A 127 13.75 5.52 5.37
CA TRP A 127 12.83 4.63 6.07
C TRP A 127 12.43 3.42 5.21
N LEU A 128 12.32 3.58 3.89
CA LEU A 128 11.98 2.48 3.00
C LEU A 128 13.15 1.51 2.89
N GLN A 129 14.36 2.02 2.74
CA GLN A 129 15.59 1.20 2.76
C GLN A 129 15.70 0.42 4.07
N ALA A 130 15.46 1.08 5.21
CA ALA A 130 15.43 0.41 6.51
C ALA A 130 14.33 -0.66 6.59
N CYS A 131 13.12 -0.36 6.10
CA CYS A 131 11.99 -1.28 6.07
C CYS A 131 12.28 -2.53 5.23
N LEU A 132 12.95 -2.37 4.09
CA LEU A 132 13.34 -3.44 3.17
C LEU A 132 14.60 -4.20 3.62
N ALA A 133 15.43 -3.60 4.48
CA ALA A 133 16.63 -4.21 5.04
C ALA A 133 16.37 -4.97 6.34
N ALA A 134 15.25 -4.70 7.02
CA ALA A 134 14.85 -5.45 8.20
C ALA A 134 14.60 -6.91 7.82
N ASP A 135 15.31 -7.83 8.49
CA ASP A 135 15.12 -9.27 8.35
C ASP A 135 13.67 -9.70 8.73
N PRO A 136 13.13 -10.75 8.09
CA PRO A 136 11.77 -11.25 8.31
C PRO A 136 11.52 -11.93 9.67
#